data_AF-A0A2L0BCZ3-F1
#
_entry.id   AF-A0A2L0BCZ3-F1
#
_cell.length_a   1.000
_cell.length_b   1.000
_cell.length_c   1.000
_cell.angle_alpha   90.00
_cell.angle_beta   90.00
_cell.angle_gamma   90.00
#
_symmetry.space_group_name_H-M   'P 1'
#
loop_
_entity.id
_entity.type
_entity.pdbx_description
1 polymer ?
#
loop_
_entity_poly.entity_id
_entity_poly.type
_entity_poly.pdbx_seq_one_letter_code
_entity_poly.pdbx_strand_id
1 'polypeptide(L)'
;PQLSGYRDYLLNEPHLQAALSLKECISNPDAALTRGILEPLASLKRVGKLENLNCVILVDALCEAEYHRPDHGDTITTFLAKHMVNFPSWLKVVATVRTQLQEITKQLPYTRINLDNNSNENIQKDILGYVNFRLQNSPSIQTNITSTTSGKSESGSVTQHKFSQHLLNLSQGSFLFVKLTLDLLERGHLVAKSSGYKVLPVTLAQIYSLHFNLRFPTVRSFEKVTHILSVCLSALYPLTLLEIYYSVNALLVDNFLPWQEFFQRFKLLSGFLVKRL
;
A
#
# COMPACT_ATOMS: atom_id res chain seq x y z
N PRO A 1 23.56 2.17 9.46
CA PRO A 1 22.64 1.58 10.46
C PRO A 1 22.24 2.60 11.54
N GLN A 2 20.99 2.59 12.02
CA GLN A 2 20.49 3.51 13.06
C GLN A 2 20.93 3.10 14.48
N LEU A 3 21.18 1.81 14.70
CA LEU A 3 21.76 1.30 15.94
C LEU A 3 23.25 1.64 15.98
N SER A 4 23.62 2.72 16.67
CA SER A 4 25.00 3.25 16.72
C SER A 4 26.02 2.18 17.13
N GLY A 5 25.77 1.45 18.21
CA GLY A 5 26.67 0.39 18.67
C GLY A 5 26.91 -0.71 17.62
N TYR A 6 25.90 -1.04 16.81
CA TYR A 6 26.05 -2.00 15.71
C TYR A 6 26.72 -1.38 14.49
N ARG A 7 26.43 -0.11 14.18
CA ARG A 7 27.13 0.64 13.12
C ARG A 7 28.63 0.70 13.40
N ASP A 8 29.02 1.06 14.62
CA ASP A 8 30.42 1.19 15.00
C ASP A 8 31.12 -0.17 14.98
N TYR A 9 30.45 -1.22 15.45
CA TYR A 9 30.97 -2.58 15.33
C TYR A 9 31.18 -2.99 13.86
N LEU A 10 30.18 -2.76 13.01
CA LEU A 10 30.25 -3.07 11.59
C LEU A 10 31.36 -2.31 10.87
N LEU A 11 31.57 -1.03 11.19
CA LEU A 11 32.62 -0.22 10.57
C LEU A 11 34.03 -0.66 10.96
N ASN A 12 34.19 -1.22 12.16
CA ASN A 12 35.49 -1.66 12.67
C ASN A 12 35.82 -3.13 12.33
N GLU A 13 34.86 -3.91 11.82
CA GLU A 13 35.03 -5.33 11.54
C GLU A 13 34.93 -5.64 10.02
N PRO A 14 36.06 -5.72 9.30
CA PRO A 14 36.06 -5.95 7.85
C PRO A 14 35.40 -7.27 7.43
N HIS A 15 35.55 -8.31 8.25
CA HIS A 15 34.94 -9.61 8.00
C HIS A 15 33.40 -9.54 8.01
N LEU A 16 32.84 -8.68 8.87
CA LEU A 16 31.39 -8.48 8.97
C LEU A 16 30.87 -7.69 7.76
N GLN A 17 31.63 -6.69 7.29
CA GLN A 17 31.32 -5.96 6.07
C GLN A 17 31.31 -6.88 4.84
N ALA A 18 32.29 -7.79 4.75
CA ALA A 18 32.34 -8.77 3.69
C ALA A 18 31.13 -9.72 3.71
N ALA A 19 30.77 -10.23 4.90
CA ALA A 19 29.62 -11.11 5.09
C ALA A 19 28.27 -10.45 4.75
N LEU A 20 28.18 -9.12 4.85
CA LEU A 20 27.00 -8.33 4.51
C LEU A 20 27.08 -7.66 3.14
N SER A 21 28.09 -8.00 2.34
CA SER A 21 28.19 -7.52 0.97
C SER A 21 27.01 -8.05 0.14
N LEU A 22 26.59 -7.30 -0.89
CA LEU A 22 25.46 -7.69 -1.74
C LEU A 22 25.64 -9.10 -2.32
N LYS A 23 26.87 -9.45 -2.73
CA LYS A 23 27.20 -10.76 -3.26
C LYS A 23 26.97 -11.87 -2.24
N GLU A 24 27.46 -11.70 -1.00
CA GLU A 24 27.30 -12.71 0.06
C GLU A 24 25.83 -12.81 0.52
N CYS A 25 25.11 -11.69 0.60
CA CYS A 25 23.68 -11.69 0.90
C CYS A 25 22.85 -12.47 -0.13
N ILE A 26 23.21 -12.40 -1.42
CA ILE A 26 22.57 -13.18 -2.48
C ILE A 26 22.99 -14.65 -2.42
N SER A 27 24.29 -14.91 -2.21
CA SER A 27 24.83 -16.27 -2.23
C SER A 27 24.44 -17.10 -1.02
N ASN A 28 24.33 -16.49 0.17
CA ASN A 28 24.00 -17.17 1.42
C ASN A 28 23.25 -16.22 2.38
N PRO A 29 21.95 -15.98 2.14
CA PRO A 29 21.15 -15.09 2.98
C PRO A 29 21.04 -15.57 4.43
N ASP A 30 21.09 -16.90 4.66
CA ASP A 30 21.06 -17.49 6.00
C ASP A 30 22.24 -17.02 6.85
N ALA A 31 23.46 -17.13 6.30
CA ALA A 31 24.67 -16.69 6.98
C ALA A 31 24.72 -15.17 7.17
N ALA A 32 24.28 -14.41 6.17
CA ALA A 32 24.22 -12.96 6.24
C ALA A 32 23.30 -12.48 7.38
N LEU A 33 22.12 -13.10 7.53
CA LEU A 33 21.21 -12.76 8.64
C LEU A 33 21.80 -13.19 9.99
N THR A 34 22.20 -14.45 10.13
CA THR A 34 22.62 -15.02 11.41
C THR A 34 23.93 -14.42 11.91
N ARG A 35 25.02 -14.61 11.16
CA ARG A 35 26.38 -14.17 11.52
C ARG A 35 26.60 -12.68 11.27
N GLY A 36 25.94 -12.13 10.24
CA GLY A 36 26.08 -10.72 9.88
C GLY A 36 25.26 -9.78 10.76
N ILE A 37 24.07 -10.21 11.22
CA ILE A 37 23.10 -9.33 11.90
C ILE A 37 22.77 -9.83 13.30
N LEU A 38 22.16 -11.01 13.43
CA LEU A 38 21.56 -11.47 14.70
C LEU A 38 22.61 -11.72 15.79
N GLU A 39 23.70 -12.42 15.48
CA GLU A 39 24.78 -12.72 16.42
C GLU A 39 25.50 -11.46 16.91
N PRO A 40 25.95 -10.54 16.04
CA PRO A 40 26.51 -9.25 16.47
C PRO A 40 25.56 -8.46 17.35
N LEU A 41 24.28 -8.36 16.98
CA LEU A 41 23.28 -7.64 17.77
C LEU A 41 23.09 -8.28 19.15
N ALA A 42 23.04 -9.60 19.24
CA ALA A 42 22.95 -10.32 20.51
C ALA A 42 24.21 -10.10 21.38
N SER A 43 25.40 -10.13 20.76
CA SER A 43 26.68 -9.89 21.44
C SER A 43 26.75 -8.48 22.01
N LEU A 44 26.47 -7.47 21.18
CA LEU A 44 26.49 -6.06 21.57
C LEU A 44 25.47 -5.75 22.68
N LYS A 45 24.29 -6.39 22.65
CA LYS A 45 23.30 -6.29 23.72
C LYS A 45 23.82 -6.87 25.03
N ARG A 46 24.50 -8.02 24.98
CA ARG A 46 25.06 -8.68 26.17
C ARG A 46 26.12 -7.82 26.86
N VAL A 47 26.93 -7.09 26.09
CA VAL A 47 27.99 -6.19 26.62
C VAL A 47 27.50 -4.77 26.91
N GLY A 48 26.18 -4.52 26.90
CA GLY A 48 25.62 -3.22 27.24
C GLY A 48 25.79 -2.13 26.17
N LYS A 49 26.32 -2.45 24.98
CA LYS A 49 26.49 -1.48 23.88
C LYS A 49 25.18 -1.14 23.15
N LEU A 50 24.08 -1.80 23.52
CA LEU A 50 22.73 -1.63 22.96
C LEU A 50 21.74 -1.37 24.11
N GLU A 51 21.72 -0.16 24.65
CA GLU A 51 20.90 0.22 25.82
C GLU A 51 19.41 0.39 25.47
N ASN A 52 18.50 -0.08 26.34
CA ASN A 52 17.04 0.17 26.30
C ASN A 52 16.31 -0.07 24.96
N LEU A 53 16.83 -0.97 24.12
CA LEU A 53 16.25 -1.25 22.82
C LEU A 53 15.09 -2.25 22.88
N ASN A 54 13.92 -1.80 22.47
CA ASN A 54 12.88 -2.63 21.85
C ASN A 54 12.79 -2.21 20.39
N CYS A 55 13.03 -3.14 19.47
CA CYS A 55 13.03 -2.84 18.04
C CYS A 55 11.95 -3.67 17.35
N VAL A 56 11.32 -3.06 16.35
CA VAL A 56 10.32 -3.72 15.52
C VAL A 56 10.80 -3.67 14.08
N ILE A 57 10.84 -4.83 13.43
CA ILE A 57 10.91 -4.95 11.98
C ILE A 57 9.48 -5.02 11.48
N LEU A 58 9.05 -3.99 10.76
CA LEU A 58 7.77 -3.98 10.07
C LEU A 58 7.97 -4.55 8.66
N VAL A 59 7.28 -5.64 8.34
CA VAL A 59 7.19 -6.20 6.99
C VAL A 59 5.76 -5.99 6.49
N ASP A 60 5.57 -4.93 5.72
CA ASP A 60 4.26 -4.65 5.14
C ASP A 60 3.99 -5.56 3.93
N ALA A 61 2.78 -6.10 3.86
CA ALA A 61 2.27 -6.97 2.82
C ALA A 61 3.19 -8.16 2.51
N LEU A 62 3.47 -9.00 3.51
CA LEU A 62 4.33 -10.18 3.40
C LEU A 62 3.94 -11.11 2.24
N CYS A 63 2.65 -11.16 1.89
CA CYS A 63 2.13 -11.93 0.76
C CYS A 63 2.62 -11.47 -0.61
N GLU A 64 3.08 -10.23 -0.78
CA GLU A 64 3.56 -9.77 -2.09
C GLU A 64 4.82 -10.52 -2.53
N ALA A 65 5.64 -10.98 -1.57
CA ALA A 65 6.83 -11.77 -1.86
C ALA A 65 6.50 -13.12 -2.52
N GLU A 66 5.28 -13.63 -2.37
CA GLU A 66 4.88 -14.93 -2.95
C GLU A 66 4.66 -14.84 -4.46
N TYR A 67 4.31 -13.67 -5.00
CA TYR A 67 4.20 -13.49 -6.47
C TYR A 67 5.56 -13.57 -7.17
N HIS A 68 6.64 -13.37 -6.43
CA HIS A 68 8.01 -13.43 -6.91
C HIS A 68 8.78 -14.60 -6.27
N ARG A 69 8.07 -15.66 -5.89
CA ARG A 69 8.69 -16.86 -5.35
C ARG A 69 9.79 -17.35 -6.32
N PRO A 70 11.03 -17.50 -5.85
CA PRO A 70 12.11 -17.99 -6.69
C PRO A 70 11.93 -19.50 -6.95
N ASP A 71 12.48 -19.98 -8.07
CA ASP A 71 12.54 -21.43 -8.36
C ASP A 71 13.34 -22.19 -7.29
N HIS A 72 14.31 -21.51 -6.69
CA HIS A 72 15.18 -22.03 -5.64
C HIS A 72 15.35 -21.02 -4.51
N GLY A 73 15.26 -21.48 -3.27
CA GLY A 73 15.44 -20.66 -2.07
C GLY A 73 14.12 -20.30 -1.37
N ASP A 74 14.24 -19.44 -0.38
CA ASP A 74 13.15 -19.05 0.50
C ASP A 74 12.43 -17.80 -0.01
N THR A 75 11.10 -17.72 0.20
CA THR A 75 10.41 -16.42 0.19
C THR A 75 10.70 -15.70 1.50
N ILE A 76 10.37 -14.40 1.60
CA ILE A 76 10.51 -13.68 2.87
C ILE A 76 9.76 -14.41 4.00
N THR A 77 8.59 -15.00 3.69
CA THR A 77 7.78 -15.76 4.65
C THR A 77 8.51 -17.00 5.18
N THR A 78 9.01 -17.86 4.29
CA THR A 78 9.69 -19.10 4.71
C THR A 78 11.04 -18.82 5.34
N PHE A 79 11.74 -17.79 4.87
CA PHE A 79 12.98 -17.31 5.47
C PHE A 79 12.79 -16.84 6.91
N LEU A 80 11.75 -16.04 7.18
CA LEU A 80 11.41 -15.63 8.54
C LEU A 80 11.04 -16.82 9.42
N ALA A 81 10.24 -17.76 8.91
CA ALA A 81 9.85 -18.96 9.67
C ALA A 81 11.07 -19.79 10.07
N LYS A 82 12.03 -19.96 9.15
CA LYS A 82 13.29 -20.68 9.38
C LYS A 82 14.16 -20.05 10.46
N HIS A 83 14.24 -18.72 10.51
CA HIS A 83 15.16 -18.00 11.39
C HIS A 83 14.55 -17.49 12.68
N MET A 84 13.24 -17.58 12.88
CA MET A 84 12.58 -16.91 13.99
C MET A 84 13.13 -17.30 15.37
N VAL A 85 13.57 -18.55 15.53
CA VAL A 85 14.19 -19.04 16.77
C VAL A 85 15.51 -18.34 17.13
N ASN A 86 16.19 -17.73 16.14
CA ASN A 86 17.45 -17.02 16.31
C ASN A 86 17.25 -15.54 16.66
N PHE A 87 16.02 -15.02 16.57
CA PHE A 87 15.76 -13.61 16.87
C PHE A 87 15.83 -13.35 18.38
N PRO A 88 16.55 -12.30 18.82
CA PRO A 88 16.58 -11.96 20.22
C PRO A 88 15.22 -11.44 20.68
N SER A 89 14.88 -11.65 21.96
CA SER A 89 13.55 -11.34 22.51
C SER A 89 13.14 -9.86 22.39
N TRP A 90 14.11 -8.94 22.28
CA TRP A 90 13.90 -7.51 22.13
C TRP A 90 13.69 -7.04 20.67
N LEU A 91 13.97 -7.90 19.68
CA LEU A 91 13.76 -7.62 18.26
C LEU A 91 12.51 -8.38 17.78
N LYS A 92 11.42 -7.65 17.57
CA LYS A 92 10.14 -8.23 17.14
C LYS A 92 9.93 -8.03 15.65
N VAL A 93 9.22 -8.97 15.04
CA VAL A 93 8.72 -8.83 13.66
C VAL A 93 7.22 -8.60 13.74
N VAL A 94 6.77 -7.52 13.10
CA VAL A 94 5.34 -7.28 12.83
C VAL A 94 5.19 -7.36 11.33
N ALA A 95 4.37 -8.31 10.87
CA ALA A 95 4.11 -8.50 9.46
C ALA A 95 2.62 -8.34 9.18
N THR A 96 2.26 -7.70 8.07
CA THR A 96 0.89 -7.63 7.60
C THR A 96 0.71 -8.59 6.42
N VAL A 97 -0.46 -9.21 6.31
CA VAL A 97 -0.80 -10.14 5.24
C VAL A 97 -2.25 -9.93 4.86
N ARG A 98 -2.58 -10.05 3.57
CA ARG A 98 -3.97 -10.04 3.12
C ARG A 98 -4.66 -11.32 3.58
N THR A 99 -5.88 -11.21 4.10
CA THR A 99 -6.66 -12.34 4.62
C THR A 99 -6.82 -13.48 3.60
N GLN A 100 -6.93 -13.16 2.30
CA GLN A 100 -7.02 -14.15 1.23
C GLN A 100 -5.77 -15.03 1.09
N LEU A 101 -4.61 -14.54 1.56
CA LEU A 101 -3.32 -15.20 1.46
C LEU A 101 -2.75 -15.57 2.84
N GLN A 102 -3.57 -15.60 3.89
CA GLN A 102 -3.12 -15.91 5.25
C GLN A 102 -2.42 -17.28 5.37
N GLU A 103 -2.74 -18.21 4.48
CA GLU A 103 -2.22 -19.57 4.41
C GLU A 103 -0.68 -19.63 4.35
N ILE A 104 -0.06 -18.65 3.70
CA ILE A 104 1.40 -18.55 3.56
C ILE A 104 2.08 -18.39 4.92
N THR A 105 1.37 -17.78 5.88
CA THR A 105 1.90 -17.48 7.22
C THR A 105 1.66 -18.61 8.22
N LYS A 106 1.12 -19.77 7.80
CA LYS A 106 0.77 -20.88 8.70
C LYS A 106 1.93 -21.38 9.56
N GLN A 107 3.14 -21.37 8.99
CA GLN A 107 4.35 -21.82 9.68
C GLN A 107 4.97 -20.77 10.60
N LEU A 108 4.51 -19.51 10.54
CA LEU A 108 5.04 -18.45 11.40
C LEU A 108 4.46 -18.57 12.81
N PRO A 109 5.31 -18.63 13.86
CA PRO A 109 4.89 -18.75 15.25
C PRO A 109 4.48 -17.38 15.84
N TYR A 110 3.73 -16.59 15.08
CA TYR A 110 3.35 -15.22 15.46
C TYR A 110 1.94 -15.14 16.04
N THR A 111 1.75 -14.18 16.95
CA THR A 111 0.41 -13.77 17.38
C THR A 111 -0.34 -13.18 16.18
N ARG A 112 -1.54 -13.68 15.93
CA ARG A 112 -2.39 -13.25 14.82
C ARG A 112 -3.39 -12.21 15.30
N ILE A 113 -3.41 -11.06 14.62
CA ILE A 113 -4.41 -10.00 14.83
C ILE A 113 -5.16 -9.85 13.51
N ASN A 114 -6.48 -10.01 13.54
CA ASN A 114 -7.32 -9.83 12.36
C ASN A 114 -8.01 -8.46 12.41
N LEU A 115 -7.83 -7.67 11.35
CA LEU A 115 -8.46 -6.35 11.20
C LEU A 115 -9.75 -6.38 10.37
N ASP A 116 -10.05 -7.48 9.67
CA ASP A 116 -11.21 -7.63 8.77
C ASP A 116 -12.51 -8.02 9.51
N ASN A 117 -12.63 -7.64 10.79
CA ASN A 117 -13.80 -7.96 11.59
C ASN A 117 -14.91 -6.93 11.40
N ASN A 118 -15.77 -7.13 10.39
CA ASN A 118 -16.87 -6.21 10.09
C ASN A 118 -17.94 -6.10 11.20
N SER A 119 -17.96 -7.03 12.17
CA SER A 119 -18.81 -6.94 13.36
C SER A 119 -18.15 -6.21 14.53
N ASN A 120 -16.94 -5.66 14.36
CA ASN A 120 -16.28 -4.86 15.39
C ASN A 120 -16.92 -3.48 15.48
N GLU A 121 -17.67 -3.23 16.56
CA GLU A 121 -18.33 -1.95 16.80
C GLU A 121 -17.37 -0.75 16.82
N ASN A 122 -16.11 -0.94 17.21
CA ASN A 122 -15.12 0.15 17.23
C ASN A 122 -14.77 0.58 15.81
N ILE A 123 -14.60 -0.37 14.87
CA ILE A 123 -14.36 -0.06 13.46
C ILE A 123 -15.56 0.70 12.88
N GLN A 124 -16.78 0.27 13.19
CA GLN A 124 -17.98 0.95 12.72
C GLN A 124 -18.09 2.39 13.27
N LYS A 125 -17.77 2.58 14.56
CA LYS A 125 -17.73 3.91 15.20
C LYS A 125 -16.67 4.81 14.58
N ASP A 126 -15.47 4.29 14.33
CA ASP A 126 -14.37 5.06 13.73
C ASP A 126 -14.69 5.47 12.28
N ILE A 127 -15.26 4.56 11.48
CA ILE A 127 -15.72 4.87 10.12
C ILE A 127 -16.81 5.93 10.15
N LEU A 128 -17.82 5.77 11.01
CA LEU A 128 -18.90 6.73 11.12
C LEU A 128 -18.37 8.10 11.58
N GLY A 129 -17.43 8.12 12.52
CA GLY A 129 -16.72 9.32 12.96
C GLY A 129 -15.98 10.00 11.81
N TYR A 130 -15.25 9.24 11.00
CA TYR A 130 -14.55 9.76 9.84
C TYR A 130 -15.49 10.31 8.76
N VAL A 131 -16.59 9.61 8.46
CA VAL A 131 -17.61 10.08 7.50
C VAL A 131 -18.23 11.40 7.99
N ASN A 132 -18.67 11.45 9.25
CA ASN A 132 -19.27 12.65 9.82
C ASN A 132 -18.29 13.82 9.86
N PHE A 133 -17.03 13.57 10.22
CA PHE A 133 -15.97 14.58 10.16
C PHE A 133 -15.82 15.15 8.75
N ARG A 134 -15.73 14.30 7.71
CA ARG A 134 -15.62 14.75 6.31
C ARG A 134 -16.86 15.52 5.85
N LEU A 135 -18.06 15.09 6.24
CA LEU A 135 -19.30 15.80 5.93
C LEU A 135 -19.35 17.18 6.56
N GLN A 136 -18.97 17.31 7.83
CA GLN A 136 -18.98 18.59 8.54
C GLN A 136 -17.96 19.59 7.96
N ASN A 137 -16.82 19.09 7.47
CA ASN A 137 -15.72 19.92 6.99
C ASN A 137 -15.71 20.16 5.48
N SER A 138 -16.65 19.58 4.71
CA SER A 138 -16.69 19.74 3.24
C SER A 138 -18.09 20.13 2.72
N PRO A 139 -18.32 21.43 2.46
CA PRO A 139 -19.57 21.92 1.89
C PRO A 139 -19.92 21.28 0.53
N SER A 140 -18.90 20.92 -0.26
CA SER A 140 -19.06 20.24 -1.55
C SER A 140 -19.70 18.86 -1.38
N ILE A 141 -19.26 18.09 -0.38
CA ILE A 141 -19.87 16.77 -0.09
C ILE A 141 -21.33 16.96 0.34
N GLN A 142 -21.60 17.90 1.25
CA GLN A 142 -22.97 18.19 1.71
C GLN A 142 -23.90 18.53 0.54
N THR A 143 -23.44 19.38 -0.37
CA THR A 143 -24.19 19.78 -1.57
C THR A 143 -24.46 18.60 -2.51
N ASN A 144 -23.49 17.68 -2.63
CA ASN A 144 -23.58 16.55 -3.55
C ASN A 144 -24.42 15.38 -3.01
N ILE A 145 -24.76 15.36 -1.72
CA ILE A 145 -25.66 14.34 -1.13
C ILE A 145 -27.08 14.88 -0.84
N THR A 146 -27.25 16.21 -0.74
CA THR A 146 -28.54 16.80 -0.36
C THR A 146 -29.47 16.92 -1.57
N SER A 147 -30.65 16.30 -1.48
CA SER A 147 -31.70 16.40 -2.50
C SER A 147 -32.50 17.69 -2.33
N THR A 148 -32.70 18.44 -3.42
CA THR A 148 -33.54 19.66 -3.44
C THR A 148 -34.89 19.44 -4.14
N THR A 149 -35.16 18.22 -4.63
CA THR A 149 -36.24 17.94 -5.59
C THR A 149 -37.59 17.54 -4.99
N SER A 150 -37.75 17.48 -3.67
CA SER A 150 -39.05 17.24 -3.03
C SER A 150 -39.46 18.43 -2.19
N GLY A 151 -40.63 19.03 -2.48
CA GLY A 151 -41.23 20.17 -1.76
C GLY A 151 -41.52 19.96 -0.26
N LYS A 152 -40.94 18.93 0.36
CA LYS A 152 -40.74 18.78 1.80
C LYS A 152 -39.24 18.66 2.02
N SER A 153 -38.61 19.74 2.46
CA SER A 153 -37.19 19.70 2.86
C SER A 153 -37.08 18.81 4.09
N GLU A 154 -36.55 17.60 3.96
CA GLU A 154 -36.01 16.90 5.14
C GLU A 154 -34.90 17.79 5.73
N SER A 155 -34.75 17.77 7.07
CA SER A 155 -33.67 18.54 7.68
C SER A 155 -32.32 18.01 7.19
N GLY A 156 -31.36 18.90 6.90
CA GLY A 156 -30.04 18.52 6.37
C GLY A 156 -29.33 17.49 7.26
N SER A 157 -29.55 17.57 8.57
CA SER A 157 -29.04 16.59 9.56
C SER A 157 -29.57 15.16 9.32
N VAL A 158 -30.87 15.00 9.02
CA VAL A 158 -31.46 13.69 8.74
C VAL A 158 -30.91 13.09 7.45
N THR A 159 -30.73 13.92 6.41
CA THR A 159 -30.16 13.47 5.13
C THR A 159 -28.71 13.00 5.31
N GLN A 160 -27.89 13.80 6.01
CA GLN A 160 -26.51 13.45 6.32
C GLN A 160 -26.43 12.15 7.15
N HIS A 161 -27.28 11.99 8.16
CA HIS A 161 -27.31 10.77 8.96
C HIS A 161 -27.65 9.53 8.12
N LYS A 162 -28.70 9.60 7.28
CA LYS A 162 -29.07 8.51 6.36
C LYS A 162 -27.91 8.16 5.41
N PHE A 163 -27.24 9.17 4.86
CA PHE A 163 -26.08 8.97 4.00
C PHE A 163 -24.92 8.29 4.75
N SER A 164 -24.57 8.77 5.94
CA SER A 164 -23.49 8.19 6.75
C SER A 164 -23.74 6.72 7.08
N GLN A 165 -24.97 6.37 7.45
CA GLN A 165 -25.37 4.98 7.70
C GLN A 165 -25.29 4.11 6.43
N HIS A 166 -25.73 4.65 5.29
CA HIS A 166 -25.65 3.93 4.03
C HIS A 166 -24.19 3.68 3.61
N LEU A 167 -23.33 4.69 3.71
CA LEU A 167 -21.92 4.58 3.36
C LEU A 167 -21.16 3.65 4.31
N LEU A 168 -21.49 3.66 5.60
CA LEU A 168 -20.97 2.71 6.59
C LEU A 168 -21.27 1.26 6.16
N ASN A 169 -22.51 0.96 5.79
CA ASN A 169 -22.91 -0.37 5.33
C ASN A 169 -22.18 -0.80 4.05
N LEU A 170 -21.97 0.11 3.10
CA LEU A 170 -21.21 -0.18 1.88
C LEU A 170 -19.71 -0.37 2.15
N SER A 171 -19.16 0.27 3.18
CA SER A 171 -17.72 0.27 3.46
C SER A 171 -17.16 -1.12 3.80
N GLN A 172 -17.97 -1.99 4.41
CA GLN A 172 -17.53 -3.29 4.93
C GLN A 172 -16.22 -3.18 5.77
N GLY A 173 -16.08 -2.10 6.55
CA GLY A 173 -14.88 -1.86 7.36
C GLY A 173 -13.73 -1.14 6.62
N SER A 174 -13.86 -0.87 5.31
CA SER A 174 -12.79 -0.28 4.50
C SER A 174 -12.78 1.24 4.56
N PHE A 175 -11.83 1.81 5.32
CA PHE A 175 -11.55 3.24 5.30
C PHE A 175 -11.14 3.75 3.92
N LEU A 176 -10.43 2.93 3.13
CA LEU A 176 -10.03 3.31 1.79
C LEU A 176 -11.24 3.51 0.88
N PHE A 177 -12.22 2.61 0.93
CA PHE A 177 -13.46 2.74 0.17
C PHE A 177 -14.22 4.03 0.54
N VAL A 178 -14.36 4.29 1.84
CA VAL A 178 -15.04 5.48 2.36
C VAL A 178 -14.32 6.75 1.92
N LYS A 179 -13.00 6.80 2.11
CA LYS A 179 -12.17 7.93 1.69
C LYS A 179 -12.34 8.21 0.20
N LEU A 180 -12.15 7.22 -0.66
CA LEU A 180 -12.20 7.43 -2.10
C LEU A 180 -13.60 7.84 -2.58
N THR A 181 -14.66 7.28 -1.97
CA THR A 181 -16.05 7.68 -2.28
C THR A 181 -16.31 9.13 -1.90
N LEU A 182 -15.86 9.56 -0.72
CA LEU A 182 -15.99 10.94 -0.27
C LEU A 182 -15.13 11.91 -1.10
N ASP A 183 -13.93 11.51 -1.51
CA ASP A 183 -13.07 12.30 -2.39
C ASP A 183 -13.73 12.52 -3.77
N LEU A 184 -14.45 11.53 -4.31
CA LEU A 184 -15.22 11.68 -5.55
C LEU A 184 -16.40 12.65 -5.39
N LEU A 185 -17.12 12.57 -4.27
CA LEU A 185 -18.20 13.51 -3.93
C LEU A 185 -17.66 14.92 -3.75
N GLU A 186 -16.54 15.09 -3.05
CA GLU A 186 -15.92 16.39 -2.78
C GLU A 186 -15.48 17.10 -4.07
N ARG A 187 -14.97 16.34 -5.04
CA ARG A 187 -14.57 16.84 -6.37
C ARG A 187 -15.74 17.03 -7.35
N GLY A 188 -16.96 16.67 -6.96
CA GLY A 188 -18.14 16.72 -7.83
C GLY A 188 -18.13 15.68 -8.96
N HIS A 189 -17.27 14.67 -8.88
CA HIS A 189 -17.24 13.54 -9.80
C HIS A 189 -18.35 12.52 -9.53
N LEU A 190 -18.99 12.62 -8.37
CA LEU A 190 -20.12 11.83 -7.95
C LEU A 190 -21.16 12.74 -7.30
N VAL A 191 -22.44 12.48 -7.55
CA VAL A 191 -23.56 13.24 -6.97
C VAL A 191 -24.64 12.24 -6.55
N ALA A 192 -24.92 12.17 -5.25
CA ALA A 192 -25.76 11.15 -4.63
C ALA A 192 -27.03 11.75 -4.00
N LYS A 193 -27.82 12.46 -4.82
CA LYS A 193 -29.04 13.19 -4.37
C LYS A 193 -30.32 12.34 -4.35
N SER A 194 -30.25 11.08 -4.78
CA SER A 194 -31.40 10.16 -4.76
C SER A 194 -31.52 9.45 -3.42
N SER A 195 -32.74 9.24 -2.93
CA SER A 195 -33.02 8.59 -1.63
C SER A 195 -32.44 7.18 -1.45
N GLY A 196 -32.14 6.47 -2.55
CA GLY A 196 -31.57 5.12 -2.51
C GLY A 196 -30.06 5.03 -2.75
N TYR A 197 -29.37 6.16 -2.95
CA TYR A 197 -27.91 6.25 -3.19
C TYR A 197 -27.32 5.24 -4.21
N LYS A 198 -28.13 4.75 -5.17
CA LYS A 198 -27.75 3.70 -6.13
C LYS A 198 -26.58 4.07 -7.05
N VAL A 199 -26.28 5.36 -7.13
CA VAL A 199 -25.15 5.90 -7.91
C VAL A 199 -23.81 5.68 -7.21
N LEU A 200 -23.81 5.43 -5.91
CA LEU A 200 -22.57 5.16 -5.18
C LEU A 200 -21.98 3.82 -5.64
N PRO A 201 -20.66 3.76 -5.88
CA PRO A 201 -19.97 2.51 -6.08
C PRO A 201 -20.19 1.57 -4.89
N VAL A 202 -20.26 0.26 -5.15
CA VAL A 202 -20.43 -0.77 -4.10
C VAL A 202 -19.15 -1.58 -3.87
N THR A 203 -18.10 -1.36 -4.68
CA THR A 203 -16.78 -2.00 -4.51
C THR A 203 -15.64 -1.01 -4.81
N LEU A 204 -14.45 -1.29 -4.28
CA LEU A 204 -13.22 -0.56 -4.65
C LEU A 204 -12.93 -0.64 -6.16
N ALA A 205 -13.19 -1.79 -6.79
CA ALA A 205 -13.00 -1.96 -8.23
C ALA A 205 -13.85 -0.99 -9.05
N GLN A 206 -15.10 -0.75 -8.65
CA GLN A 206 -15.97 0.24 -9.29
C GLN A 206 -15.45 1.67 -9.08
N ILE A 207 -14.93 2.00 -7.89
CA ILE A 207 -14.31 3.31 -7.63
C ILE A 207 -13.09 3.51 -8.53
N TYR A 208 -12.20 2.52 -8.62
CA TYR A 208 -11.03 2.59 -9.49
C TYR A 208 -11.42 2.70 -10.96
N SER A 209 -12.42 1.94 -11.42
CA SER A 209 -12.94 2.04 -12.77
C SER A 209 -13.50 3.42 -13.07
N LEU A 210 -14.29 4.01 -12.15
CA LEU A 210 -14.80 5.37 -12.29
C LEU A 210 -13.65 6.40 -12.36
N HIS A 211 -12.69 6.32 -11.45
CA HIS A 211 -11.52 7.21 -11.46
C HIS A 211 -10.72 7.10 -12.77
N PHE A 212 -10.59 5.87 -13.29
CA PHE A 212 -9.91 5.61 -14.55
C PHE A 212 -10.69 6.16 -15.75
N ASN A 213 -12.01 5.95 -15.81
CA ASN A 213 -12.87 6.44 -16.87
C ASN A 213 -12.98 7.98 -16.88
N LEU A 214 -12.95 8.63 -15.71
CA LEU A 214 -12.88 10.09 -15.62
C LEU A 214 -11.56 10.63 -16.18
N ARG A 215 -10.46 9.88 -16.02
CA ARG A 215 -9.16 10.26 -16.59
C ARG A 215 -9.06 9.96 -18.08
N PHE A 216 -9.59 8.82 -18.50
CA PHE A 216 -9.54 8.30 -19.86
C PHE A 216 -10.95 7.97 -20.37
N PRO A 217 -11.72 8.98 -20.81
CA PRO A 217 -13.12 8.78 -21.20
C PRO A 217 -13.33 7.94 -22.46
N THR A 218 -12.26 7.69 -23.23
CA THR A 218 -12.31 6.98 -24.51
C THR A 218 -11.17 5.98 -24.58
N VAL A 219 -11.35 4.90 -25.33
CA VAL A 219 -10.28 3.92 -25.62
C VAL A 219 -9.04 4.63 -26.17
N ARG A 220 -9.23 5.57 -27.11
CA ARG A 220 -8.14 6.34 -27.72
C ARG A 220 -7.34 7.20 -26.72
N SER A 221 -7.96 7.70 -25.65
CA SER A 221 -7.23 8.46 -24.64
C SER A 221 -6.41 7.56 -23.71
N PHE A 222 -6.91 6.35 -23.43
CA PHE A 222 -6.16 5.33 -22.70
C PHE A 222 -4.98 4.78 -23.52
N GLU A 223 -5.18 4.47 -24.80
CA GLU A 223 -4.15 3.94 -25.72
C GLU A 223 -2.88 4.80 -25.73
N LYS A 224 -3.01 6.12 -25.51
CA LYS A 224 -1.86 7.05 -25.43
C LYS A 224 -0.90 6.73 -24.30
N VAL A 225 -1.37 6.14 -23.20
CA VAL A 225 -0.60 5.87 -21.98
C VAL A 225 -0.38 4.38 -21.72
N THR A 226 -1.02 3.49 -22.49
CA THR A 226 -0.98 2.04 -22.28
C THR A 226 0.44 1.50 -22.22
N HIS A 227 1.31 1.85 -23.18
CA HIS A 227 2.69 1.35 -23.18
C HIS A 227 3.50 1.80 -21.96
N ILE A 228 3.25 3.01 -21.46
CA ILE A 228 3.89 3.52 -20.24
C ILE A 228 3.45 2.65 -19.05
N LEU A 229 2.15 2.38 -18.92
CA LEU A 229 1.61 1.53 -17.86
C LEU A 229 2.13 0.09 -17.98
N SER A 230 2.19 -0.48 -19.19
CA SER A 230 2.72 -1.82 -19.43
C SER A 230 4.18 -1.95 -19.00
N VAL A 231 5.03 -0.97 -19.33
CA VAL A 231 6.42 -0.93 -18.88
C VAL A 231 6.50 -0.86 -17.36
N CYS A 232 5.75 0.05 -16.73
CA CYS A 232 5.74 0.18 -15.27
C CYS A 232 5.24 -1.08 -14.55
N LEU A 233 4.23 -1.76 -15.10
CA LEU A 233 3.68 -3.00 -14.52
C LEU A 233 4.60 -4.19 -14.69
N SER A 234 5.39 -4.22 -15.77
CA SER A 234 6.32 -5.32 -16.05
C SER A 234 7.66 -5.18 -15.31
N ALA A 235 7.94 -3.99 -14.77
CA ALA A 235 9.21 -3.71 -14.11
C ALA A 235 9.28 -4.35 -12.71
N LEU A 236 10.37 -5.09 -12.45
CA LEU A 236 10.66 -5.67 -11.12
C LEU A 236 11.18 -4.63 -10.12
N TYR A 237 11.73 -3.53 -10.63
CA TYR A 237 12.30 -2.45 -9.83
C TYR A 237 11.66 -1.11 -10.23
N PRO A 238 11.58 -0.15 -9.30
CA PRO A 238 11.13 1.19 -9.63
C PRO A 238 12.02 1.81 -10.71
N LEU A 239 11.40 2.21 -11.82
CA LEU A 239 12.09 2.83 -12.93
C LEU A 239 12.13 4.35 -12.77
N THR A 240 13.24 4.95 -13.15
CA THR A 240 13.36 6.38 -13.39
C THR A 240 12.55 6.80 -14.62
N LEU A 241 12.22 8.09 -14.72
CA LEU A 241 11.48 8.62 -15.86
C LEU A 241 12.20 8.35 -17.21
N LEU A 242 13.53 8.40 -17.22
CA LEU A 242 14.34 8.12 -18.41
C LEU A 242 14.31 6.64 -18.77
N GLU A 243 14.43 5.73 -17.79
CA GLU A 243 14.34 4.29 -18.03
C GLU A 243 12.97 3.92 -18.61
N ILE A 244 11.89 4.52 -18.11
CA ILE A 244 10.55 4.32 -18.66
C ILE A 244 10.49 4.79 -20.11
N TYR A 245 11.01 5.99 -20.42
CA TYR A 245 11.03 6.53 -21.77
C TYR A 245 11.78 5.63 -22.75
N TYR A 246 13.00 5.23 -22.41
CA TYR A 246 13.80 4.36 -23.26
C TYR A 246 13.19 2.95 -23.40
N SER A 247 12.60 2.41 -22.33
CA SER A 247 11.91 1.12 -22.39
C SER A 247 10.68 1.16 -23.30
N VAL A 248 9.89 2.23 -23.26
CA VAL A 248 8.76 2.42 -24.18
C VAL A 248 9.24 2.51 -25.63
N ASN A 249 10.30 3.27 -25.88
CA ASN A 249 10.85 3.46 -27.22
C ASN A 249 11.57 2.22 -27.76
N ALA A 250 12.11 1.35 -26.91
CA ALA A 250 12.72 0.08 -27.33
C ALA A 250 11.70 -0.89 -27.94
N LEU A 251 10.39 -0.67 -27.73
CA LEU A 251 9.30 -1.43 -28.34
C LEU A 251 8.90 -0.90 -29.72
N LEU A 252 9.50 0.21 -30.17
CA LEU A 252 9.17 0.90 -31.42
C LEU A 252 10.32 0.74 -32.41
N VAL A 253 10.01 0.51 -33.68
CA VAL A 253 11.01 0.29 -34.74
C VAL A 253 11.31 1.59 -35.48
N ASP A 254 10.30 2.18 -36.13
CA ASP A 254 10.49 3.34 -36.99
C ASP A 254 9.87 4.64 -36.43
N ASN A 255 8.89 4.52 -35.54
CA ASN A 255 8.11 5.63 -35.03
C ASN A 255 8.35 5.83 -33.53
N PHE A 256 9.51 6.38 -33.18
CA PHE A 256 9.85 6.69 -31.79
C PHE A 256 8.94 7.78 -31.21
N LEU A 257 8.54 7.61 -29.95
CA LEU A 257 7.77 8.59 -29.20
C LEU A 257 8.71 9.74 -28.77
N PRO A 258 8.48 10.99 -29.22
CA PRO A 258 9.32 12.12 -28.84
C PRO A 258 9.24 12.41 -27.34
N TRP A 259 10.34 12.87 -26.75
CA TRP A 259 10.42 13.16 -25.30
C TRP A 259 9.30 14.08 -24.79
N GLN A 260 9.01 15.17 -25.51
CA GLN A 260 7.98 16.13 -25.09
C GLN A 260 6.59 15.48 -25.04
N GLU A 261 6.28 14.64 -26.03
CA GLU A 261 5.01 13.93 -26.11
C GLU A 261 4.92 12.86 -25.03
N PHE A 262 5.98 12.07 -24.84
CA PHE A 262 6.09 11.13 -23.73
C PHE A 262 5.84 11.81 -22.39
N PHE A 263 6.48 12.95 -22.14
CA PHE A 263 6.35 13.65 -20.87
C PHE A 263 4.92 14.16 -20.63
N GLN A 264 4.23 14.63 -21.68
CA GLN A 264 2.81 15.00 -21.59
C GLN A 264 1.93 13.78 -21.29
N ARG A 265 2.16 12.65 -21.98
CA ARG A 265 1.44 11.38 -21.74
C ARG A 265 1.70 10.87 -20.32
N PHE A 266 2.94 10.94 -19.84
CA PHE A 266 3.32 10.53 -18.48
C PHE A 266 2.64 11.38 -17.41
N LYS A 267 2.54 12.71 -17.61
CA LYS A 267 1.78 13.60 -16.72
C LYS A 267 0.31 13.20 -16.59
N LEU A 268 -0.27 12.54 -17.60
CA LEU A 268 -1.63 12.03 -17.50
C LEU A 268 -1.76 10.96 -16.39
N LEU A 269 -0.68 10.24 -16.09
CA LEU A 269 -0.64 9.20 -15.07
C LEU A 269 -0.37 9.72 -13.65
N SER A 270 -0.25 11.04 -13.46
CA SER A 270 -0.11 11.64 -12.13
C SER A 270 -1.27 11.23 -11.22
N GLY A 271 -0.95 10.72 -10.04
CA GLY A 271 -1.93 10.18 -9.08
C GLY A 271 -2.28 8.70 -9.27
N PHE A 272 -1.90 8.09 -10.40
CA PHE A 272 -1.95 6.64 -10.59
C PHE A 272 -0.61 5.98 -10.31
N LEU A 273 0.49 6.64 -10.70
CA LEU A 273 1.84 6.20 -10.38
C LEU A 273 2.31 6.83 -9.07
N VAL A 274 2.85 6.00 -8.18
CA VAL A 274 3.42 6.43 -6.89
C VAL A 274 4.93 6.44 -7.02
N LYS A 275 5.55 7.58 -6.70
CA LYS A 275 7.01 7.66 -6.59
C LYS A 275 7.44 6.95 -5.30
N ARG A 276 8.22 5.87 -5.42
CA ARG A 276 8.98 5.34 -4.28
C ARG A 276 10.15 6.30 -4.01
N LEU A 277 10.20 6.84 -2.78
CA LEU A 277 11.26 7.71 -2.29
C LEU A 277 12.37 6.89 -1.66
#